data_AF-A0A2D9C458-F1
#
_entry.id   AF-A0A2D9C458-F1
#
_cell.length_a   1.000
_cell.length_b   1.000
_cell.length_c   1.000
_cell.angle_alpha   90.00
_cell.angle_beta   90.00
_cell.angle_gamma   90.00
#
_symmetry.space_group_name_H-M   'P 1'
#
loop_
_entity.id
_entity.type
_entity.pdbx_description
1 polymer ?
#
loop_
_entity_poly.entity_id
_entity_poly.type
_entity_poly.pdbx_seq_one_letter_code
_entity_poly.pdbx_strand_id
1 'polypeptide(L)'
;MNRRLSKRINNKASEIAVEWLKSMIPESEADTVTSKNIPRDNPCAYRNGVAYSVPYSFKGAKRIIKILVRRGKDLNDITMQDIEQRVRSTQRS
;
A
#
# COMPACT_ATOMS: atom_id res chain seq x y z
N MET A 1 -2.68 -5.08 -17.49
CA MET A 1 -3.55 -3.96 -17.05
C MET A 1 -3.24 -2.79 -17.95
N ASN A 2 -4.24 -2.04 -18.40
CA ASN A 2 -4.01 -0.90 -19.29
C ASN A 2 -3.29 0.26 -18.56
N ARG A 3 -2.71 1.19 -19.34
CA ARG A 3 -1.91 2.31 -18.82
C ARG A 3 -2.73 3.21 -17.88
N ARG A 4 -4.00 3.48 -18.20
CA ARG A 4 -4.89 4.34 -17.41
C ARG A 4 -5.14 3.76 -16.01
N LEU A 5 -5.52 2.49 -15.95
CA LEU A 5 -5.75 1.79 -14.68
C LEU A 5 -4.47 1.69 -13.86
N SER A 6 -3.32 1.42 -14.50
CA SER A 6 -2.05 1.38 -13.77
C SER A 6 -1.69 2.74 -13.14
N LYS A 7 -2.00 3.86 -13.79
CA LYS A 7 -1.80 5.20 -13.22
C LYS A 7 -2.72 5.41 -12.01
N ARG A 8 -4.01 5.09 -12.13
CA ARG A 8 -4.97 5.20 -11.01
C ARG A 8 -4.53 4.36 -9.80
N ILE A 9 -4.05 3.15 -10.04
CA ILE A 9 -3.52 2.27 -8.98
C ILE A 9 -2.28 2.86 -8.32
N ASN A 10 -1.38 3.49 -9.08
CA ASN A 10 -0.23 4.16 -8.48
C ASN A 10 -0.69 5.31 -7.58
N ASN A 11 -1.71 6.07 -7.97
CA ASN A 11 -2.22 7.17 -7.14
C ASN A 11 -2.82 6.62 -5.83
N LYS A 12 -3.73 5.65 -5.92
CA LYS A 12 -4.32 5.00 -4.73
C LYS A 12 -3.27 4.36 -3.81
N ALA A 13 -2.23 3.73 -4.37
CA ALA A 13 -1.13 3.19 -3.58
C ALA A 13 -0.32 4.29 -2.86
N SER A 14 -0.19 5.46 -3.48
CA SER A 14 0.45 6.62 -2.85
C SER A 14 -0.42 7.21 -1.74
N GLU A 15 -1.73 7.28 -1.93
CA GLU A 15 -2.70 7.72 -0.92
C GLU A 15 -2.61 6.83 0.33
N ILE A 16 -2.70 5.50 0.15
CA ILE A 16 -2.58 4.53 1.25
C ILE A 16 -1.24 4.65 1.99
N ALA A 17 -0.13 4.86 1.26
CA ALA A 17 1.18 4.98 1.90
C ALA A 17 1.30 6.28 2.71
N VAL A 18 0.69 7.38 2.26
CA VAL A 18 0.59 8.64 3.00
C VAL A 18 -0.25 8.46 4.25
N GLU A 19 -1.44 7.87 4.12
CA GLU A 19 -2.33 7.58 5.24
C GLU A 19 -1.64 6.73 6.30
N TRP A 20 -0.90 5.70 5.88
CA TRP A 20 -0.13 4.87 6.79
C TRP A 20 0.99 5.65 7.49
N LEU A 21 1.75 6.49 6.78
CA LEU A 21 2.79 7.31 7.40
C LEU A 21 2.20 8.28 8.42
N LYS A 22 1.07 8.92 8.08
CA LYS A 22 0.34 9.80 9.01
C LYS A 22 -0.09 9.06 10.28
N SER A 23 -0.51 7.80 10.19
CA SER A 23 -0.92 7.00 11.34
C SER A 23 0.22 6.64 12.31
N MET A 24 1.48 6.80 11.91
CA MET A 24 2.66 6.45 12.71
C MET A 24 3.30 7.66 13.41
N ILE A 25 2.82 8.87 13.15
CA ILE A 25 3.39 10.10 13.69
C ILE A 25 2.33 10.91 14.44
N PRO A 26 2.72 11.87 15.30
CA PRO A 26 1.77 12.73 15.99
C PRO A 26 0.91 13.54 15.02
N GLU A 27 -0.33 13.84 15.41
CA GLU A 27 -1.28 14.60 14.58
C GLU A 27 -0.75 15.98 14.17
N SER A 28 0.03 16.62 15.04
CA SER A 28 0.72 17.90 14.76
C SER A 28 1.68 17.84 13.56
N GLU A 29 2.22 16.66 13.25
CA GLU A 29 3.12 16.44 12.11
C GLU A 29 2.40 15.82 10.91
N ALA A 30 1.29 15.10 11.15
CA ALA A 30 0.52 14.39 10.13
C ALA A 30 0.07 15.28 8.97
N ASP A 31 -0.29 16.53 9.23
CA ASP A 31 -0.72 17.47 8.18
C ASP A 31 0.38 17.87 7.21
N THR A 32 1.64 17.77 7.62
CA THR A 32 2.80 18.09 6.77
C THR A 32 3.16 16.95 5.80
N VAL A 33 2.62 15.75 6.02
CA VAL A 33 2.97 14.57 5.23
C VAL A 33 2.26 14.60 3.87
N THR A 34 3.06 14.46 2.82
CA THR A 34 2.60 14.41 1.43
C THR A 34 3.15 13.18 0.71
N SER A 35 2.69 12.96 -0.52
CA SER A 35 3.21 11.89 -1.39
C SER A 35 4.71 11.99 -1.71
N LYS A 36 5.32 13.17 -1.52
CA LYS A 36 6.77 13.38 -1.71
C LYS A 36 7.60 12.75 -0.59
N ASN A 37 7.00 12.57 0.59
CA ASN A 37 7.65 11.95 1.74
C ASN A 37 7.68 10.42 1.63
N ILE A 38 6.94 9.84 0.68
CA ILE A 38 6.84 8.38 0.52
C ILE A 38 8.02 7.85 -0.29
N PRO A 39 8.86 6.99 0.30
CA PRO A 39 9.96 6.37 -0.41
C PRO A 39 9.46 5.53 -1.59
N ARG A 40 10.14 5.65 -2.74
CA ARG A 40 9.78 4.95 -3.99
C ARG A 40 10.58 3.67 -4.21
N ASP A 41 11.70 3.56 -3.51
CA ASP A 41 12.44 2.34 -3.27
C ASP A 41 11.55 1.33 -2.53
N ASN A 42 11.99 0.07 -2.54
CA ASN A 42 11.23 -1.04 -1.98
C ASN A 42 11.85 -1.40 -0.63
N PRO A 43 11.41 -0.79 0.49
CA PRO A 43 11.80 -1.29 1.79
C PRO A 43 11.34 -2.74 1.88
N CYS A 44 12.30 -3.64 2.03
CA CYS A 44 12.04 -5.08 2.12
C CYS A 44 12.22 -5.53 3.56
N ALA A 45 11.23 -6.27 4.06
CA ALA A 45 11.34 -7.03 5.28
C ALA A 45 11.76 -8.45 4.92
N TYR A 46 12.79 -8.97 5.58
CA TYR A 46 13.23 -10.34 5.38
C TYR A 46 12.53 -11.28 6.36
N ARG A 47 12.02 -12.41 5.86
CA ARG A 47 11.52 -13.51 6.70
C ARG A 47 11.99 -14.82 6.08
N ASN A 48 12.70 -15.64 6.86
CA ASN A 48 13.26 -16.93 6.44
C ASN A 48 14.07 -16.83 5.12
N GLY A 49 14.90 -15.79 4.98
CA GLY A 49 15.70 -15.54 3.77
C GLY A 49 14.93 -15.00 2.57
N VAL A 50 13.61 -14.81 2.67
CA VAL A 50 12.77 -14.26 1.61
C VAL A 50 12.47 -12.79 1.87
N ALA A 51 12.73 -11.94 0.88
CA ALA A 51 12.41 -10.51 0.92
C ALA A 51 10.93 -10.26 0.59
N TYR A 52 10.22 -9.58 1.48
CA TYR A 52 8.84 -9.15 1.32
C TYR A 52 8.77 -7.63 1.25
N SER A 53 8.00 -7.09 0.30
CA SER A 53 7.66 -5.67 0.34
C SER A 53 6.82 -5.39 1.58
N VAL A 54 7.13 -4.31 2.30
CA VAL A 54 6.29 -3.83 3.41
C VAL A 54 4.87 -3.55 2.88
N PRO A 55 3.80 -4.08 3.48
CA PRO A 55 2.46 -4.05 2.88
C PRO A 55 1.92 -2.66 2.54
N TYR A 56 2.12 -1.69 3.42
CA TYR A 56 1.62 -0.32 3.26
C TYR A 56 2.62 0.60 2.54
N SER A 57 3.83 0.12 2.22
CA SER A 57 4.73 0.85 1.33
C SER A 57 4.08 1.04 -0.05
N PHE A 58 4.51 2.05 -0.80
CA PHE A 58 4.00 2.29 -2.15
C PHE A 58 4.03 1.02 -3.03
N LYS A 59 5.12 0.23 -2.98
CA LYS A 59 5.27 -1.00 -3.76
C LYS A 59 4.39 -2.13 -3.24
N GLY A 60 4.32 -2.31 -1.92
CA GLY A 60 3.46 -3.30 -1.27
C GLY A 60 1.99 -3.05 -1.54
N ALA A 61 1.53 -1.83 -1.28
CA ALA A 61 0.14 -1.41 -1.44
C ALA A 61 -0.26 -1.55 -2.91
N LYS A 62 0.58 -1.07 -3.84
CA LYS A 62 0.37 -1.27 -5.28
C LYS A 62 0.18 -2.73 -5.66
N ARG A 63 1.03 -3.64 -5.14
CA ARG A 63 0.92 -5.07 -5.45
C ARG A 63 -0.40 -5.64 -4.93
N ILE A 64 -0.80 -5.29 -3.72
CA ILE A 64 -2.04 -5.74 -3.10
C ILE A 64 -3.26 -5.18 -3.82
N ILE A 65 -3.31 -3.87 -4.10
CA ILE A 65 -4.38 -3.21 -4.87
C ILE A 65 -4.56 -3.89 -6.22
N LYS A 66 -3.47 -4.21 -6.95
CA LYS A 66 -3.56 -4.93 -8.23
C LYS A 66 -4.24 -6.29 -8.07
N ILE A 67 -4.02 -6.99 -6.96
CA ILE A 67 -4.66 -8.28 -6.68
C ILE A 67 -6.15 -8.07 -6.39
N LEU A 68 -6.50 -7.09 -5.55
CA LEU A 68 -7.89 -6.79 -5.18
C LEU A 68 -8.72 -6.39 -6.42
N VAL A 69 -8.18 -5.49 -7.25
CA VAL A 69 -8.84 -5.07 -8.51
C VAL A 69 -9.02 -6.23 -9.47
N ARG A 70 -8.04 -7.14 -9.57
CA ARG A 70 -8.17 -8.36 -10.41
C ARG A 70 -9.24 -9.32 -9.89
N ARG A 71 -9.57 -9.26 -8.60
CA ARG A 71 -10.63 -10.05 -7.97
C ARG A 71 -11.99 -9.35 -8.02
N GLY A 72 -12.10 -8.21 -8.72
CA GLY A 72 -13.36 -7.51 -8.94
C GLY A 72 -13.67 -6.40 -7.93
N LYS A 73 -12.78 -6.11 -6.98
CA LYS A 73 -12.98 -4.96 -6.06
C LYS A 73 -12.79 -3.64 -6.83
N ASP A 74 -13.71 -2.69 -6.64
CA ASP A 74 -13.56 -1.36 -7.20
C ASP A 74 -12.33 -0.65 -6.60
N LEU A 75 -11.57 0.04 -7.44
CA LEU A 75 -10.35 0.70 -7.01
C LEU A 75 -10.61 1.83 -6.00
N ASN A 76 -11.70 2.56 -6.16
CA ASN A 76 -12.01 3.73 -5.35
C ASN A 76 -12.36 3.33 -3.91
N ASP A 77 -12.95 2.14 -3.73
CA ASP A 77 -13.37 1.57 -2.45
C ASP A 77 -12.25 0.86 -1.69
N ILE A 78 -11.04 0.79 -2.25
CA ILE A 78 -9.89 0.18 -1.56
C ILE A 78 -9.34 1.14 -0.51
N THR A 79 -9.23 0.63 0.72
CA THR A 79 -8.76 1.33 1.93
C THR A 79 -7.54 0.64 2.55
N MET A 80 -6.95 1.23 3.59
CA MET A 80 -5.93 0.58 4.42
C MET A 80 -6.42 -0.75 5.03
N GLN A 81 -7.69 -0.85 5.40
CA GLN A 81 -8.26 -2.08 5.99
C GLN A 81 -8.24 -3.25 5.00
N ASP A 82 -8.45 -2.99 3.71
CA ASP A 82 -8.35 -4.01 2.67
C ASP A 82 -6.94 -4.56 2.51
N ILE A 83 -5.94 -3.67 2.65
CA ILE A 83 -4.53 -4.07 2.66
C ILE A 83 -4.28 -4.99 3.85
N GLU A 84 -4.76 -4.61 5.03
CA GLU A 84 -4.60 -5.39 6.26
C GLU A 84 -5.24 -6.78 6.14
N GLN A 85 -6.50 -6.86 5.72
CA GLN A 85 -7.20 -8.12 5.50
C GLN A 85 -6.46 -9.01 4.50
N ARG A 86 -5.90 -8.41 3.44
CA ARG A 86 -5.10 -9.16 2.48
C ARG A 86 -3.82 -9.72 3.11
N VAL A 87 -3.13 -8.94 3.94
CA VAL A 87 -1.91 -9.40 4.64
C VAL A 87 -2.24 -10.53 5.60
N ARG A 88 -3.26 -10.36 6.44
CA ARG A 88 -3.72 -11.39 7.40
C ARG A 88 -4.09 -12.69 6.68
N SER A 89 -4.80 -12.63 5.54
CA SER A 89 -5.11 -13.83 4.74
C SER A 89 -3.90 -14.53 4.10
N THR A 90 -2.71 -13.90 4.05
CA THR A 90 -1.47 -14.57 3.62
C THR A 90 -0.66 -15.19 4.74
N GLN A 91 -0.88 -14.76 5.98
CA GLN A 91 -0.23 -15.34 7.14
C GLN A 91 -0.93 -16.68 7.42
N ARG A 92 -0.48 -17.73 6.72
CA ARG A 92 -0.84 -19.11 7.11
C ARG A 92 -0.32 -19.37 8.53
N SER A 93 -1.16 -19.99 9.35
CA SER A 93 -0.86 -20.52 10.68
C SER A 93 0.41 -21.37 10.67
#